data_AF-A0A6M3LE67-F1
#
_entry.id   AF-A0A6M3LE67-F1
#
_cell.length_a   1.000
_cell.length_b   1.000
_cell.length_c   1.000
_cell.angle_alpha   90.00
_cell.angle_beta   90.00
_cell.angle_gamma   90.00
#
_symmetry.space_group_name_H-M   'P 1'
#
loop_
_entity.id
_entity.type
_entity.pdbx_description
1 polymer ?
#
loop_
_entity_poly.entity_id
_entity_poly.type
_entity_poly.pdbx_seq_one_letter_code
_entity_poly.pdbx_strand_id
1 'polypeptide(L)'
;MKMRKEEGQEASICILPQSLKVWEEATDALANTFIQKYFDDDASCFWVGDEVGGMLAVNDYFFALNRILEALRYAASEEQLFDYCDLELEAAMAEKKVGINFRNYLRQEI
;
A
#
# COMPACT_ATOMS: atom_id res chain seq x y z
N MET A 1 29.33 43.27 -23.42
CA MET A 1 28.35 42.18 -23.39
C MET A 1 29.04 40.96 -22.78
N LYS A 2 28.93 40.74 -21.46
CA LYS A 2 29.58 39.61 -20.77
C LYS A 2 28.67 38.39 -20.92
N MET A 3 29.15 37.37 -21.64
CA MET A 3 28.47 36.07 -21.70
C MET A 3 28.58 35.40 -20.33
N ARG A 4 27.43 35.18 -19.69
CA ARG A 4 27.34 34.33 -18.49
C ARG A 4 27.50 32.89 -18.95
N LYS A 5 28.47 32.19 -18.36
CA LYS A 5 28.60 30.74 -18.50
C LYS A 5 27.38 30.11 -17.82
N GLU A 6 26.67 29.27 -18.56
CA GLU A 6 25.67 28.36 -18.01
C GLU A 6 26.42 27.32 -17.19
N GLU A 7 26.28 27.38 -15.88
CA GLU A 7 26.76 26.32 -14.99
C GLU A 7 25.84 25.12 -15.18
N GLY A 8 26.40 24.06 -15.77
CA GLY A 8 25.75 22.77 -15.88
C GLY A 8 25.32 22.30 -14.50
N GLN A 9 24.02 22.17 -14.35
CA GLN A 9 23.38 21.62 -13.18
C GLN A 9 23.66 20.11 -13.18
N GLU A 10 24.77 19.70 -12.55
CA GLU A 10 25.07 18.30 -12.30
C GLU A 10 23.91 17.70 -11.51
N ALA A 11 23.12 16.84 -12.17
CA ALA A 11 22.14 16.02 -11.50
C ALA A 11 22.89 15.15 -10.49
N SER A 12 22.79 15.50 -9.20
CA SER A 12 23.27 14.67 -8.11
C SER A 12 22.73 13.27 -8.30
N ILE A 13 23.61 12.32 -8.64
CA ILE A 13 23.30 10.90 -8.66
C ILE A 13 23.07 10.52 -7.19
N CYS A 14 21.83 10.58 -6.76
CA CYS A 14 21.42 10.09 -5.45
C CYS A 14 21.54 8.57 -5.48
N ILE A 15 22.69 8.05 -5.03
CA ILE A 15 22.86 6.62 -4.79
C ILE A 15 21.94 6.29 -3.60
N LEU A 16 20.80 5.66 -3.88
CA LEU A 16 19.91 5.16 -2.84
C LEU A 16 20.70 4.19 -1.93
N PRO A 17 20.57 4.30 -0.60
CA PRO A 17 21.16 3.32 0.30
C PRO A 17 20.68 1.91 -0.09
N GLN A 18 21.60 0.94 -0.15
CA GLN A 18 21.26 -0.44 -0.52
C GLN A 18 20.13 -1.02 0.36
N SER A 19 20.09 -0.64 1.64
CA SER A 19 19.03 -1.05 2.56
C SER A 19 17.64 -0.52 2.16
N LEU A 20 17.57 0.70 1.63
CA LEU A 20 16.33 1.31 1.17
C LEU A 20 15.83 0.57 -0.08
N LYS A 21 16.70 0.34 -1.06
CA LYS A 21 16.36 -0.42 -2.27
C LYS A 21 15.83 -1.83 -1.96
N VAL A 22 16.51 -2.56 -1.06
CA VAL A 22 16.06 -3.91 -0.67
C VAL A 22 14.71 -3.88 0.02
N TRP A 23 14.45 -2.84 0.83
CA TRP A 23 13.17 -2.67 1.50
C TRP A 23 12.03 -2.34 0.52
N GLU A 24 12.29 -1.46 -0.46
CA GLU A 24 11.32 -1.12 -1.51
C GLU A 24 10.98 -2.36 -2.35
N GLU A 25 11.99 -3.10 -2.83
CA GLU A 25 11.79 -4.33 -3.60
C GLU A 25 11.00 -5.40 -2.83
N ALA A 26 11.28 -5.57 -1.53
CA ALA A 26 10.55 -6.51 -0.68
C ALA A 26 9.10 -6.06 -0.44
N THR A 27 8.88 -4.75 -0.32
CA THR A 27 7.54 -4.16 -0.11
C THR A 27 6.69 -4.31 -1.37
N ASP A 28 7.25 -4.04 -2.55
CA ASP A 28 6.59 -4.28 -3.84
C ASP A 28 6.27 -5.75 -4.06
N ALA A 29 7.16 -6.67 -3.70
CA ALA A 29 6.87 -8.10 -3.79
C ALA A 29 5.67 -8.52 -2.93
N LEU A 30 5.53 -7.95 -1.73
CA LEU A 30 4.39 -8.18 -0.85
C LEU A 30 3.10 -7.55 -1.41
N ALA A 31 3.17 -6.32 -1.91
CA ALA A 31 2.03 -5.66 -2.56
C ALA A 31 1.54 -6.45 -3.78
N ASN A 32 2.46 -6.92 -4.64
CA ASN A 32 2.12 -7.76 -5.79
C ASN A 32 1.49 -9.08 -5.38
N THR A 33 2.01 -9.74 -4.35
CA THR A 33 1.41 -10.98 -3.81
C THR A 33 0.00 -10.73 -3.29
N PHE A 34 -0.25 -9.58 -2.68
CA PHE A 34 -1.56 -9.17 -2.20
C PHE A 34 -2.52 -8.89 -3.36
N ILE A 35 -2.09 -8.12 -4.38
CA ILE A 35 -2.89 -7.82 -5.57
C ILE A 35 -3.31 -9.12 -6.25
N GLN A 36 -2.36 -10.01 -6.55
CA GLN A 36 -2.62 -11.30 -7.20
C GLN A 36 -3.56 -12.21 -6.41
N LYS A 37 -3.67 -12.02 -5.09
CA LYS A 37 -4.51 -12.85 -4.24
C LYS A 37 -5.95 -12.33 -4.14
N TYR A 38 -6.15 -11.01 -4.17
CA TYR A 38 -7.42 -10.37 -3.81
C TYR A 38 -8.05 -9.55 -4.94
N PHE A 39 -7.36 -9.42 -6.08
CA PHE A 39 -7.81 -8.63 -7.21
C PHE A 39 -7.58 -9.40 -8.51
N ASP A 40 -8.32 -9.01 -9.54
CA ASP A 40 -8.17 -9.53 -10.89
C ASP A 40 -6.84 -9.12 -11.54
N ASP A 41 -6.44 -9.87 -12.57
CA ASP A 41 -5.16 -9.69 -13.29
C ASP A 41 -5.01 -8.30 -13.95
N ASP A 42 -6.11 -7.58 -14.18
CA ASP A 42 -6.15 -6.25 -14.79
C ASP A 42 -6.26 -5.10 -13.78
N ALA A 43 -6.11 -5.39 -12.48
CA ALA A 43 -6.15 -4.38 -11.43
C ALA A 43 -5.09 -3.30 -11.63
N SER A 44 -5.53 -2.05 -11.65
CA SER A 44 -4.64 -0.89 -11.64
C SER A 44 -4.10 -0.69 -10.24
N CYS A 45 -2.79 -0.49 -10.09
CA CYS A 45 -2.19 -0.22 -8.78
C CYS A 45 -1.05 0.80 -8.86
N PHE A 46 -0.91 1.59 -7.80
CA PHE A 46 0.21 2.52 -7.61
C PHE A 46 0.35 2.91 -6.14
N TRP A 47 1.56 3.30 -5.73
CA TRP A 47 1.81 3.88 -4.42
C TRP A 47 1.41 5.36 -4.41
N VAL A 48 0.62 5.78 -3.42
CA VAL A 48 0.18 7.17 -3.31
C VAL A 48 1.39 8.06 -3.02
N GLY A 49 1.61 9.06 -3.87
CA GLY A 49 2.75 9.98 -3.74
C GLY A 49 4.10 9.36 -4.05
N ASP A 50 4.13 8.23 -4.78
CA ASP A 50 5.34 7.46 -5.08
C ASP A 50 6.09 6.99 -3.81
N GLU A 51 5.38 6.89 -2.68
CA GLU A 51 5.92 6.45 -1.39
C GLU A 51 5.67 4.94 -1.19
N VAL A 52 6.64 4.12 -1.63
CA VAL A 52 6.62 2.67 -1.41
C VAL A 52 6.45 2.38 0.07
N GLY A 53 5.51 1.50 0.43
CA GLY A 53 5.23 1.12 1.82
C GLY A 53 4.34 2.07 2.61
N GLY A 54 3.88 3.17 2.01
CA GLY A 54 2.85 4.04 2.54
C GLY A 54 1.45 3.47 2.29
N MET A 55 0.70 4.15 1.42
CA MET A 55 -0.64 3.75 0.99
C MET A 55 -0.60 3.22 -0.44
N LEU A 56 -1.05 1.99 -0.63
CA LEU A 56 -1.24 1.40 -1.95
C LEU A 56 -2.66 1.68 -2.42
N ALA A 57 -2.80 2.32 -3.59
CA ALA A 57 -4.07 2.39 -4.29
C ALA A 57 -4.18 1.17 -5.23
N VAL A 58 -5.29 0.45 -5.15
CA VAL A 58 -5.62 -0.66 -6.06
C VAL A 58 -7.07 -0.49 -6.50
N ASN A 59 -7.27 -0.19 -7.79
CA ASN A 59 -8.55 0.27 -8.33
C ASN A 59 -9.12 1.42 -7.47
N ASP A 60 -10.31 1.25 -6.89
CA ASP A 60 -10.97 2.25 -6.04
C ASP A 60 -10.66 2.08 -4.54
N TYR A 61 -9.79 1.13 -4.17
CA TYR A 61 -9.46 0.83 -2.77
C TYR A 61 -8.09 1.37 -2.37
N PHE A 62 -7.96 1.70 -1.08
CA PHE A 62 -6.73 2.20 -0.48
C PHE A 62 -6.30 1.32 0.69
N PHE A 63 -5.09 0.77 0.62
CA PHE A 63 -4.55 -0.13 1.63
C PHE A 63 -3.23 0.39 2.18
N ALA A 64 -3.19 0.63 3.48
CA ALA A 64 -1.92 0.84 4.17
C ALA A 64 -1.11 -0.45 4.17
N LEU A 65 0.22 -0.37 4.14
CA LEU A 65 1.09 -1.56 4.16
C LEU A 65 0.76 -2.51 5.31
N ASN A 66 0.41 -2.00 6.49
CA ASN A 66 -0.01 -2.84 7.63
C ASN A 66 -1.21 -3.74 7.29
N ARG A 67 -2.18 -3.25 6.52
CA ARG A 67 -3.34 -4.05 6.09
C ARG A 67 -2.93 -5.16 5.14
N ILE A 68 -2.07 -4.84 4.16
CA ILE A 68 -1.49 -5.81 3.22
C ILE A 68 -0.81 -6.95 3.99
N LEU A 69 0.05 -6.59 4.95
CA LEU A 69 0.77 -7.55 5.78
C LEU A 69 -0.18 -8.41 6.62
N GLU A 70 -1.22 -7.85 7.23
CA GLU A 70 -2.18 -8.61 8.02
C GLU A 70 -2.98 -9.60 7.17
N ALA A 71 -3.48 -9.17 6.01
CA ALA A 71 -4.23 -10.02 5.09
C ALA A 71 -3.39 -11.21 4.61
N LEU A 72 -2.14 -10.98 4.23
CA LEU A 72 -1.21 -12.05 3.83
C LEU A 72 -0.85 -12.95 5.01
N ARG A 73 -0.52 -12.37 6.18
CA ARG A 73 -0.07 -13.12 7.37
C ARG A 73 -1.15 -14.05 7.92
N TYR A 74 -2.40 -13.61 7.94
CA TYR A 74 -3.52 -14.40 8.43
C TYR A 74 -4.24 -15.16 7.32
N ALA A 75 -3.71 -15.11 6.10
CA ALA A 75 -4.28 -15.76 4.92
C ALA A 75 -5.78 -15.49 4.78
N ALA A 76 -6.21 -14.23 4.97
CA ALA A 76 -7.60 -13.83 4.86
C ALA A 76 -8.19 -14.27 3.50
N SER A 77 -9.49 -14.54 3.47
CA SER A 77 -10.22 -14.64 2.21
C SER A 77 -10.45 -13.26 1.61
N GLU A 78 -10.78 -13.23 0.33
CA GLU A 78 -11.20 -12.01 -0.37
C GLU A 78 -12.44 -11.39 0.30
N GLU A 79 -13.46 -12.20 0.59
CA GLU A 79 -14.67 -11.80 1.33
C GLU A 79 -14.32 -11.14 2.66
N GLN A 80 -13.48 -11.77 3.49
CA GLN A 80 -13.07 -11.21 4.78
C GLN A 80 -12.34 -9.88 4.66
N LEU A 81 -11.55 -9.69 3.61
CA LEU A 81 -10.83 -8.44 3.37
C LEU A 81 -11.83 -7.32 3.05
N PHE A 82 -12.72 -7.56 2.09
CA PHE A 82 -13.66 -6.54 1.61
C PHE A 82 -14.79 -6.27 2.59
N ASP A 83 -15.33 -7.28 3.29
CA ASP A 83 -16.32 -7.09 4.35
C ASP A 83 -15.79 -6.18 5.46
N TYR A 84 -14.52 -6.33 5.81
CA TYR A 84 -13.92 -5.45 6.79
C TYR A 84 -13.69 -4.04 6.23
N CYS A 85 -13.32 -3.89 4.95
CA CYS A 85 -13.23 -2.58 4.31
C CYS A 85 -14.59 -1.86 4.33
N ASP A 86 -15.67 -2.59 4.07
CA ASP A 86 -17.04 -2.06 4.15
C ASP A 86 -17.39 -1.65 5.58
N LEU A 87 -17.03 -2.47 6.59
CA LEU A 87 -17.19 -2.13 8.00
C LEU A 87 -16.45 -0.84 8.38
N GLU A 88 -15.22 -0.63 7.88
CA GLU A 88 -14.44 0.59 8.08
C GLU A 88 -15.10 1.81 7.41
N LEU A 89 -15.61 1.63 6.19
CA LEU A 89 -16.29 2.67 5.44
C LEU A 89 -17.60 3.09 6.13
N GLU A 90 -18.43 2.14 6.53
CA GLU A 90 -19.67 2.38 7.26
C GLU A 90 -19.41 3.11 8.58
N ALA A 91 -18.39 2.68 9.33
CA ALA A 91 -18.01 3.35 10.57
C ALA A 91 -17.58 4.80 10.30
N ALA A 92 -16.75 5.04 9.28
CA ALA A 92 -16.29 6.37 8.91
C ALA A 92 -17.46 7.27 8.48
N MET A 93 -18.39 6.76 7.66
CA MET A 93 -19.60 7.47 7.25
C MET A 93 -20.52 7.81 8.43
N ALA A 94 -20.54 6.97 9.46
CA ALA A 94 -21.29 7.20 10.69
C ALA A 94 -20.52 8.05 11.73
N GLU A 95 -19.36 8.60 11.38
CA GLU A 95 -18.43 9.32 12.27
C GLU A 95 -18.03 8.51 13.52
N LYS A 96 -17.96 7.19 13.37
CA LYS A 96 -17.58 6.23 14.39
C LYS A 96 -16.23 5.58 14.06
N LYS A 97 -15.65 4.94 15.06
CA LYS A 97 -14.50 4.05 14.87
C LYS A 97 -14.97 2.61 14.87
N VAL A 98 -14.36 1.79 14.01
CA VAL A 98 -14.52 0.35 14.10
C VAL A 98 -14.00 -0.10 15.47
N GLY A 99 -14.87 -0.78 16.23
CA GLY A 99 -14.56 -1.23 17.60
C GLY A 99 -13.65 -2.46 17.66
N ILE A 100 -13.25 -2.99 16.50
CA ILE A 100 -12.44 -4.19 16.35
C ILE A 100 -11.34 -3.91 15.33
N ASN A 101 -10.17 -4.54 15.49
CA ASN A 101 -9.12 -4.50 14.48
C ASN A 101 -9.26 -5.71 13.53
N PHE A 102 -8.66 -5.62 12.35
CA PHE A 102 -8.80 -6.64 11.32
C PHE A 102 -8.40 -8.04 11.81
N ARG A 103 -7.26 -8.15 12.51
CA ARG A 103 -6.82 -9.41 13.12
C ARG A 103 -7.88 -10.06 14.01
N ASN A 104 -8.56 -9.27 14.85
CA ASN A 104 -9.58 -9.79 15.75
C ASN A 104 -10.89 -10.09 15.03
N TYR A 105 -11.21 -9.34 13.98
CA TYR A 105 -12.36 -9.62 13.12
C TYR A 105 -12.24 -10.99 12.45
N LEU A 106 -11.08 -11.30 11.87
CA LEU A 106 -10.80 -12.60 11.23
C LEU A 106 -10.97 -13.81 12.16
N ARG A 107 -10.94 -13.62 13.48
CA ARG A 107 -11.11 -14.70 14.47
C ARG A 107 -12.57 -14.98 14.83
N GLN A 108 -13.51 -14.10 14.46
CA GLN A 108 -14.93 -14.30 14.76
C GLN A 108 -15.61 -15.26 13.78
N GLU A 109 -15.01 -15.42 12.59
CA GLU A 109 -15.53 -16.17 11.45
C GLU A 109 -14.90 -17.59 11.32
N ILE A 110 -14.23 -18.10 12.37
CA ILE A 110 -13.61 -19.45 12.41
C ILE A 110 -14.33 -20.35 13.42
#